data_AF-A0AAN8EXD0-F1
#
_entry.id   AF-A0AAN8EXD0-F1
#
_cell.length_a   1.000
_cell.length_b   1.000
_cell.length_c   1.000
_cell.angle_alpha   90.00
_cell.angle_beta   90.00
_cell.angle_gamma   90.00
#
_symmetry.space_group_name_H-M   'P 1'
#
loop_
_entity.id
_entity.type
_entity.pdbx_description
1 polymer ?
#
loop_
_entity_poly.entity_id
_entity_poly.type
_entity_poly.pdbx_seq_one_letter_code
_entity_poly.pdbx_strand_id
1 'polypeptide(L)'
;MSPTSPNTDDPLVGEYNLRPVIKGPVFSLLFPLKAFHCVYKDKIQQESEEMWRIFLAAAADPSAGSIVCVLDALDECRNEDRRQLITKLCEVYQRSSQVLSGARLKFLVTSRPYDSVQRWFAGTTSRLPQIQLRGEDENDRIHGEINLVIDHRVHDLADKFRLSQQNQEMLRQRLRHMEHGTYLWLHLTTEEIRETCRDSIYADELVVNSLPTSVEDAYERILNKINDKQKAKAHKILLIIVGAPRPLTIRLGEEGVSLALRSSILFEE
;
A
#
# COMPACT_ATOMS: atom_id res chain seq x y z
N MET A 1 17.25 22.00 -63.09
CA MET A 1 18.29 22.50 -62.18
C MET A 1 18.07 21.86 -60.82
N SER A 2 18.83 20.82 -60.50
CA SER A 2 19.20 20.54 -59.10
C SER A 2 20.28 21.57 -58.70
N PRO A 3 20.45 21.91 -57.42
CA PRO A 3 21.20 20.99 -56.55
C PRO A 3 20.78 20.97 -55.05
N THR A 4 20.89 19.75 -54.49
CA THR A 4 21.47 19.38 -53.17
C THR A 4 20.97 20.00 -51.86
N SER A 5 20.36 19.13 -51.04
CA SER A 5 20.50 19.10 -49.57
C SER A 5 21.97 18.96 -49.14
N PRO A 6 22.25 19.17 -47.84
CA PRO A 6 22.77 18.04 -47.09
C PRO A 6 22.00 17.77 -45.79
N ASN A 7 21.85 16.47 -45.52
CA ASN A 7 21.47 15.87 -44.26
C ASN A 7 22.38 16.30 -43.11
N THR A 8 21.80 16.38 -41.93
CA THR A 8 22.41 15.84 -40.70
C THR A 8 21.33 15.12 -39.91
N ASP A 9 21.69 13.91 -39.52
CA ASP A 9 20.90 12.86 -38.91
C ASP A 9 20.53 13.12 -37.44
N ASP A 10 19.56 12.32 -37.00
CA ASP A 10 19.41 11.72 -35.66
C ASP A 10 18.55 12.42 -34.58
N PRO A 11 17.92 11.66 -33.65
CA PRO A 11 16.69 10.89 -33.93
C PRO A 11 15.57 11.10 -32.89
N LEU A 12 14.36 10.72 -33.30
CA LEU A 12 13.27 10.13 -32.49
C LEU A 12 13.18 10.52 -31.00
N VAL A 13 12.32 11.50 -30.71
CA VAL A 13 11.60 11.55 -29.43
C VAL A 13 10.11 11.55 -29.73
N GLY A 14 9.56 10.35 -29.91
CA GLY A 14 8.14 10.11 -29.78
C GLY A 14 7.77 10.22 -28.30
N GLU A 15 7.39 11.40 -27.86
CA GLU A 15 6.79 11.60 -26.54
C GLU A 15 5.44 10.89 -26.50
N TYR A 16 5.43 9.72 -25.86
CA TYR A 16 4.23 9.07 -25.40
C TYR A 16 3.51 10.02 -24.44
N ASN A 17 2.39 10.56 -24.92
CA ASN A 17 1.41 11.31 -24.14
C ASN A 17 0.76 10.40 -23.08
N LEU A 18 1.48 10.12 -22.00
CA LEU A 18 0.89 9.70 -20.74
C LEU A 18 0.50 10.97 -19.99
N ARG A 19 -0.77 11.38 -20.12
CA ARG A 19 -1.35 12.43 -19.28
C ARG A 19 -1.50 11.89 -17.85
N PRO A 20 -0.82 12.44 -16.84
CA PRO A 20 -1.24 12.27 -15.46
C PRO A 20 -2.31 13.34 -15.20
N VAL A 21 -3.58 12.93 -15.25
CA VAL A 21 -4.70 13.77 -14.79
C VAL A 21 -4.78 13.64 -13.27
N ILE A 22 -3.92 14.37 -12.56
CA ILE A 22 -4.21 14.94 -11.22
C ILE A 22 -3.38 16.23 -11.12
N LYS A 23 -3.95 17.37 -11.56
CA LYS A 23 -3.39 18.70 -11.28
C LYS A 23 -4.05 19.25 -10.02
N GLY A 24 -3.30 19.29 -8.93
CA GLY A 24 -3.68 19.92 -7.66
C GLY A 24 -2.44 20.26 -6.83
N PRO A 25 -2.52 21.19 -5.85
CA PRO A 25 -1.38 21.84 -5.19
C PRO A 25 -0.64 20.95 -4.17
N VAL A 26 -0.57 19.64 -4.42
CA VAL A 26 0.04 18.64 -3.53
C VAL A 26 1.56 18.85 -3.41
N PHE A 27 2.18 19.56 -4.36
CA PHE A 27 3.62 19.82 -4.34
C PHE A 27 4.07 21.03 -3.49
N SER A 28 3.16 21.87 -3.00
CA SER A 28 3.55 23.10 -2.27
C SER A 28 3.90 22.85 -0.79
N LEU A 29 3.52 21.71 -0.21
CA LEU A 29 3.81 21.41 1.20
C LEU A 29 5.20 20.79 1.41
N LEU A 30 5.90 20.41 0.34
CA LEU A 30 7.25 19.84 0.44
C LEU A 30 8.34 20.91 0.61
N PHE A 31 8.09 22.18 0.28
CA PHE A 31 9.11 23.22 0.37
C PHE A 31 9.33 23.76 1.79
N PRO A 32 8.28 24.07 2.59
CA PRO A 32 8.47 24.48 3.98
C PRO A 32 8.99 23.34 4.86
N LEU A 33 8.50 22.11 4.65
CA LEU A 33 8.91 20.94 5.43
C LEU A 33 10.34 20.49 5.12
N LYS A 34 10.83 20.60 3.88
CA LYS A 34 12.25 20.30 3.56
C LYS A 34 13.22 21.34 4.15
N ALA A 35 12.86 22.62 4.14
CA ALA A 35 13.68 23.67 4.76
C ALA A 35 13.76 23.52 6.29
N PHE A 36 12.66 23.13 6.94
CA PHE A 36 12.64 22.85 8.39
C PHE A 36 13.32 21.53 8.78
N HIS A 37 13.16 20.48 7.98
CA HIS A 37 13.78 19.17 8.19
C HIS A 37 15.32 19.23 8.17
N CYS A 38 15.91 20.17 7.43
CA CYS A 38 17.36 20.34 7.35
C CYS A 38 17.98 20.97 8.62
N VAL A 39 17.20 21.69 9.43
CA VAL A 39 17.76 22.52 10.54
C VAL A 39 17.52 21.91 11.93
N TYR A 40 16.45 21.13 12.15
CA TYR A 40 16.01 20.75 13.50
C TYR A 40 15.72 19.25 13.72
N LYS A 41 16.31 18.39 12.89
CA LYS A 41 15.99 16.95 12.77
C LYS A 41 15.91 16.18 14.10
N ASP A 42 16.78 16.48 15.07
CA ASP A 42 16.92 15.64 16.27
C ASP A 42 16.17 16.16 17.52
N LYS A 43 15.84 17.46 17.59
CA LYS A 43 15.14 18.05 18.75
C LYS A 43 13.61 18.08 18.58
N ILE A 44 13.11 18.30 17.38
CA ILE A 44 11.67 18.47 17.13
C ILE A 44 10.92 17.11 17.11
N GLN A 45 11.60 16.01 16.78
CA GLN A 45 10.98 14.67 16.81
C GLN A 45 10.50 14.26 18.21
N GLN A 46 11.03 14.88 19.27
CA GLN A 46 10.65 14.59 20.65
C GLN A 46 9.50 15.48 21.17
N GLU A 47 9.09 16.52 20.43
CA GLU A 47 8.06 17.48 20.85
C GLU A 47 6.83 17.42 19.93
N SER A 48 6.06 16.33 20.05
CA SER A 48 4.86 16.06 19.23
C SER A 48 3.77 17.13 19.33
N GLU A 49 3.69 17.85 20.45
CA GLU A 49 2.78 18.98 20.64
C GLU A 49 3.17 20.20 19.82
N GLU A 50 4.46 20.52 19.80
CA GLU A 50 4.98 21.69 19.09
C GLU A 50 4.87 21.47 17.57
N MET A 51 5.16 20.27 17.09
CA MET A 51 4.94 19.90 15.69
C MET A 51 3.47 20.04 15.27
N TRP A 52 2.54 19.59 16.12
CA TRP A 52 1.12 19.70 15.85
C TRP A 52 0.67 21.17 15.79
N ARG A 53 1.16 21.99 16.71
CA ARG A 53 0.88 23.43 16.75
C ARG A 53 1.38 24.15 15.50
N ILE A 54 2.62 23.89 15.09
CA ILE A 54 3.22 24.47 13.88
C ILE A 54 2.44 24.03 12.65
N PHE A 55 2.09 22.75 12.55
CA PHE A 55 1.29 22.22 11.45
C PHE A 55 -0.07 22.92 11.34
N LEU A 56 -0.79 23.09 12.46
CA LEU A 56 -2.07 23.81 12.48
C LEU A 56 -1.92 25.28 12.11
N ALA A 57 -0.87 25.96 12.58
CA ALA A 57 -0.59 27.35 12.22
C ALA A 57 -0.31 27.49 10.72
N ALA A 58 0.48 26.58 10.14
CA ALA A 58 0.75 26.55 8.71
C ALA A 58 -0.51 26.24 7.89
N ALA A 59 -1.37 25.34 8.37
CA ALA A 59 -2.63 25.00 7.71
C ALA A 59 -3.71 26.10 7.82
N ALA A 60 -3.58 26.99 8.80
CA ALA A 60 -4.47 28.15 8.98
C ALA A 60 -4.06 29.35 8.11
N ASP A 61 -2.86 29.34 7.52
CA ASP A 61 -2.39 30.41 6.64
C ASP A 61 -3.28 30.50 5.38
N PRO A 62 -3.89 31.65 5.08
CA PRO A 62 -4.73 31.83 3.88
C PRO A 62 -4.01 31.50 2.57
N SER A 63 -2.68 31.63 2.52
CA SER A 63 -1.86 31.30 1.35
C SER A 63 -1.75 29.80 1.08
N ALA A 64 -1.99 28.95 2.10
CA ALA A 64 -1.89 27.50 1.99
C ALA A 64 -3.09 26.87 1.26
N GLY A 65 -4.22 27.58 1.17
CA GLY A 65 -5.43 27.10 0.50
C GLY A 65 -6.09 25.90 1.20
N SER A 66 -6.75 25.03 0.44
CA SER A 66 -7.38 23.83 0.99
C SER A 66 -6.38 22.69 1.10
N ILE A 67 -6.24 22.14 2.31
CA ILE A 67 -5.33 21.02 2.59
C ILE A 67 -6.15 19.78 2.91
N VAL A 68 -5.81 18.66 2.29
CA VAL A 68 -6.38 17.34 2.63
C VAL A 68 -5.24 16.44 3.09
N CYS A 69 -5.30 16.00 4.34
CA CYS A 69 -4.39 15.04 4.92
C CYS A 69 -5.01 13.65 4.89
N VAL A 70 -4.29 12.68 4.30
CA VAL A 70 -4.70 11.28 4.30
C VAL A 70 -3.82 10.54 5.30
N LEU A 71 -4.44 9.96 6.33
CA LEU A 71 -3.80 9.14 7.35
C LEU A 71 -4.21 7.70 7.10
N ASP A 72 -3.26 6.92 6.57
CA ASP A 72 -3.51 5.53 6.23
C ASP A 72 -3.16 4.58 7.39
N ALA A 73 -3.95 3.52 7.55
CA ALA A 73 -3.74 2.42 8.50
C ALA A 73 -3.52 2.88 9.97
N LEU A 74 -4.42 3.72 10.49
CA LEU A 74 -4.34 4.25 11.86
C LEU A 74 -4.23 3.15 12.94
N ASP A 75 -4.83 1.98 12.71
CA ASP A 75 -4.76 0.85 13.64
C ASP A 75 -3.36 0.29 13.85
N GLU A 76 -2.42 0.52 12.93
CA GLU A 76 -1.02 0.11 13.05
C GLU A 76 -0.20 1.02 13.98
N CYS A 77 -0.74 2.18 14.38
CA CYS A 77 -0.10 3.04 15.36
C CYS A 77 -0.06 2.38 16.74
N ARG A 78 1.02 2.66 17.50
CA ARG A 78 1.11 2.28 18.92
C ARG A 78 -0.07 2.85 19.68
N ASN A 79 -0.58 2.10 20.65
CA ASN A 79 -1.82 2.43 21.36
C ASN A 79 -1.85 3.86 21.93
N GLU A 80 -0.74 4.33 22.51
CA GLU A 80 -0.66 5.67 23.11
C GLU A 80 -0.62 6.77 22.05
N ASP A 81 0.26 6.63 21.05
CA ASP A 81 0.37 7.57 19.92
C ASP A 81 -0.95 7.68 19.15
N ARG A 82 -1.62 6.53 18.93
CA ARG A 82 -2.93 6.46 18.28
C ARG A 82 -3.99 7.23 19.06
N ARG A 83 -4.03 7.08 20.38
CA ARG A 83 -4.99 7.79 21.24
C ARG A 83 -4.77 9.31 21.14
N GLN A 84 -3.52 9.75 21.29
CA GLN A 84 -3.18 11.18 21.21
C GLN A 84 -3.54 11.76 19.84
N LEU A 85 -3.26 11.03 18.76
CA LEU A 85 -3.61 11.45 17.41
C LEU A 85 -5.14 11.54 17.21
N ILE A 86 -5.91 10.55 17.66
CA ILE A 86 -7.38 10.59 17.58
C ILE A 86 -7.93 11.81 18.33
N THR A 87 -7.44 12.09 19.54
CA THR A 87 -7.85 13.26 20.32
C THR A 87 -7.59 14.55 19.54
N LYS A 88 -6.38 14.74 19.02
CA LYS A 88 -5.99 15.90 18.21
C LYS A 88 -6.85 16.08 16.96
N LEU A 89 -7.16 14.99 16.25
CA LEU A 89 -8.03 15.01 15.07
C LEU A 89 -9.45 15.45 15.42
N CYS A 90 -9.99 14.93 16.53
CA CYS A 90 -11.32 15.30 16.99
C CYS A 90 -11.39 16.76 17.44
N GLU A 91 -10.35 17.26 18.12
CA GLU A 91 -10.26 18.69 18.50
C GLU A 91 -10.30 19.60 17.28
N VAL A 92 -9.56 19.27 16.21
CA VAL A 92 -9.58 20.05 14.96
C VAL A 92 -10.97 20.01 14.32
N TYR A 93 -11.62 18.85 14.30
CA TYR A 93 -12.97 18.70 13.76
C TYR A 93 -14.00 19.53 14.56
N GLN A 94 -13.93 19.52 15.89
CA GLN A 94 -14.83 20.30 16.73
C GLN A 94 -14.64 21.81 16.55
N ARG A 95 -13.38 22.27 16.52
CA ARG A 95 -13.04 23.70 16.33
C ARG A 95 -13.42 24.22 14.94
N SER A 96 -13.28 23.39 13.91
CA SER A 96 -13.71 23.74 12.55
C SER A 96 -15.22 23.86 12.41
N SER A 97 -16.03 23.16 13.24
CA SER A 97 -17.49 23.32 13.25
C SER A 97 -17.96 24.67 13.83
N GLN A 98 -17.11 25.38 14.59
CA GLN A 98 -17.51 26.59 15.31
C GLN A 98 -16.99 27.90 14.69
N VAL A 99 -15.83 27.94 14.00
CA VAL A 99 -15.19 29.24 13.67
C VAL A 99 -14.43 29.33 12.31
N LEU A 100 -14.21 28.25 11.54
CA LEU A 100 -13.24 28.32 10.42
C LEU A 100 -13.86 28.57 9.04
N SER A 101 -14.18 29.84 8.75
CA SER A 101 -14.65 30.29 7.42
C SER A 101 -13.52 30.53 6.39
N GLY A 102 -12.28 30.07 6.64
CA GLY A 102 -11.14 30.37 5.76
C GLY A 102 -10.18 29.20 5.50
N ALA A 103 -9.80 28.45 6.53
CA ALA A 103 -8.88 27.33 6.40
C ALA A 103 -9.65 26.01 6.20
N ARG A 104 -9.49 25.37 5.04
CA ARG A 104 -10.15 24.10 4.70
C ARG A 104 -9.19 22.93 4.91
N LEU A 105 -8.70 22.76 6.13
CA LEU A 105 -7.96 21.55 6.52
C LEU A 105 -8.96 20.39 6.71
N LYS A 106 -8.76 19.31 5.95
CA LYS A 106 -9.58 18.09 6.02
C LYS A 106 -8.69 16.90 6.30
N PHE A 107 -9.23 15.94 7.05
CA PHE A 107 -8.59 14.66 7.28
C PHE A 107 -9.43 13.53 6.68
N LEU A 108 -8.78 12.64 5.96
CA LEU A 108 -9.30 11.32 5.61
C LEU A 108 -8.46 10.31 6.37
N VAL A 109 -9.11 9.47 7.17
CA VAL A 109 -8.45 8.48 8.01
C VAL A 109 -8.95 7.10 7.63
N THR A 110 -8.03 6.18 7.37
CA THR A 110 -8.35 4.76 7.15
C THR A 110 -7.90 3.96 8.37
N SER A 111 -8.65 2.91 8.69
CA SER A 111 -8.36 2.01 9.81
C SER A 111 -9.15 0.74 9.66
N ARG A 112 -8.63 -0.38 10.18
CA ARG A 112 -9.46 -1.55 10.47
C ARG A 112 -10.48 -1.23 11.56
N PRO A 113 -11.67 -1.86 11.54
CA PRO A 113 -12.77 -1.56 12.46
C PRO A 113 -12.59 -2.21 13.84
N TYR A 114 -11.38 -2.21 14.40
CA TYR A 114 -11.15 -2.77 15.74
C TYR A 114 -11.92 -1.97 16.79
N ASP A 115 -12.54 -2.66 17.75
CA ASP A 115 -13.26 -2.05 18.86
C ASP A 115 -12.48 -0.95 19.56
N SER A 116 -11.17 -1.15 19.71
CA SER A 116 -10.29 -0.19 20.36
C SER A 116 -10.27 1.14 19.63
N VAL A 117 -10.17 1.13 18.29
CA VAL A 117 -10.19 2.34 17.46
C VAL A 117 -11.57 2.97 17.44
N GLN A 118 -12.62 2.16 17.25
CA GLN A 118 -14.00 2.64 17.22
C GLN A 118 -14.41 3.32 18.53
N ARG A 119 -14.06 2.74 19.68
CA ARG A 119 -14.36 3.31 20.99
C ARG A 119 -13.74 4.69 21.19
N TRP A 120 -12.52 4.92 20.71
CA TRP A 120 -11.88 6.23 20.84
C TRP A 120 -12.60 7.29 20.00
N PHE A 121 -12.94 6.99 18.75
CA PHE A 121 -13.71 7.94 17.93
C PHE A 121 -15.12 8.19 18.50
N ALA A 122 -15.81 7.14 18.96
CA ALA A 122 -17.14 7.27 19.55
C ALA A 122 -17.14 8.05 20.87
N GLY A 123 -16.14 7.85 21.72
CA GLY A 123 -15.99 8.53 23.00
C GLY A 123 -15.63 10.01 22.86
N THR A 124 -14.93 10.39 21.78
CA THR A 124 -14.49 11.78 21.57
C THR A 124 -15.46 12.59 20.71
N THR A 125 -16.20 11.99 19.77
CA THR A 125 -17.21 12.70 18.97
C THR A 125 -18.26 11.75 18.39
N SER A 126 -19.52 11.89 18.82
CA SER A 126 -20.67 11.09 18.33
C SER A 126 -21.13 11.39 16.89
N ARG A 127 -20.35 12.18 16.12
CA ARG A 127 -20.78 12.83 14.87
C ARG A 127 -19.73 12.85 13.74
N LEU A 128 -18.67 12.06 13.82
CA LEU A 128 -17.72 11.98 12.71
C LEU A 128 -18.34 11.19 11.54
N PRO A 129 -18.31 11.70 10.30
CA PRO A 129 -18.72 10.92 9.14
C PRO A 129 -17.82 9.69 9.01
N GLN A 130 -18.42 8.51 9.08
CA GLN A 130 -17.72 7.24 8.94
C GLN A 130 -18.27 6.51 7.72
N ILE A 131 -17.35 6.02 6.90
CA ILE A 131 -17.65 5.08 5.82
C ILE A 131 -17.10 3.74 6.28
N GLN A 132 -17.98 2.75 6.48
CA GLN A 132 -17.57 1.39 6.78
C GLN A 132 -17.62 0.56 5.50
N LEU A 133 -16.45 0.09 5.06
CA LEU A 133 -16.35 -0.88 3.96
C LEU A 133 -16.62 -2.28 4.56
N ARG A 134 -17.82 -2.82 4.32
CA ARG A 134 -18.24 -4.12 4.86
C ARG A 134 -17.80 -5.25 3.93
N GLY A 135 -16.51 -5.56 3.98
CA GLY A 135 -15.91 -6.64 3.20
C GLY A 135 -16.56 -8.01 3.42
N GLU A 136 -17.13 -8.22 4.60
CA GLU A 136 -17.65 -9.51 5.08
C GLU A 136 -19.12 -9.73 4.69
N ASP A 137 -19.92 -8.66 4.62
CA ASP A 137 -21.36 -8.73 4.34
C ASP A 137 -21.69 -8.62 2.84
N GLU A 138 -20.75 -8.15 2.02
CA GLU A 138 -20.94 -7.89 0.59
C GLU A 138 -20.08 -8.81 -0.30
N ASN A 139 -19.79 -10.03 0.17
CA ASN A 139 -18.86 -10.95 -0.50
C ASN A 139 -19.21 -11.17 -1.98
N ASP A 140 -20.48 -11.34 -2.33
CA ASP A 140 -20.92 -11.53 -3.72
C ASP A 140 -20.69 -10.28 -4.61
N ARG A 141 -20.90 -9.08 -4.06
CA ARG A 141 -20.67 -7.82 -4.79
C ARG A 141 -19.18 -7.59 -4.98
N ILE A 142 -18.38 -7.87 -3.95
CA ILE A 142 -16.93 -7.79 -3.98
C ILE A 142 -16.35 -8.80 -4.97
N HIS A 143 -16.87 -10.04 -4.99
CA HIS A 143 -16.51 -11.02 -6.02
C HIS A 143 -16.84 -10.50 -7.42
N GLY A 144 -18.00 -9.87 -7.62
CA GLY A 144 -18.36 -9.22 -8.88
C GLY A 144 -17.38 -8.11 -9.30
N GLU A 145 -16.97 -7.25 -8.37
CA GLU A 145 -15.99 -6.18 -8.63
C GLU A 145 -14.59 -6.74 -8.94
N ILE A 146 -14.16 -7.76 -8.19
CA ILE A 146 -12.89 -8.45 -8.42
C ILE A 146 -12.87 -9.09 -9.80
N ASN A 147 -13.99 -9.64 -10.28
CA ASN A 147 -14.10 -10.18 -11.64
C ASN A 147 -13.82 -9.13 -12.71
N LEU A 148 -14.26 -7.88 -12.51
CA LEU A 148 -13.94 -6.78 -13.44
C LEU A 148 -12.44 -6.46 -13.44
N VAL A 149 -11.81 -6.49 -12.26
CA VAL A 149 -10.36 -6.31 -12.16
C VAL A 149 -9.61 -7.48 -12.78
N ILE A 150 -10.07 -8.73 -12.60
CA ILE A 150 -9.52 -9.91 -13.26
C ILE A 150 -9.53 -9.71 -14.78
N ASP A 151 -10.66 -9.31 -15.35
CA ASP A 151 -10.77 -9.13 -16.80
C ASP A 151 -9.78 -8.10 -17.32
N HIS A 152 -9.67 -6.97 -16.62
CA HIS A 152 -8.71 -5.94 -16.95
C HIS A 152 -7.26 -6.43 -16.83
N ARG A 153 -6.91 -7.14 -15.75
CA ARG A 153 -5.56 -7.67 -15.54
C ARG A 153 -5.19 -8.74 -16.56
N VAL A 154 -6.13 -9.62 -16.92
CA VAL A 154 -5.91 -10.64 -17.95
C VAL A 154 -5.73 -9.99 -19.32
N HIS A 155 -6.50 -8.95 -19.63
CA HIS A 155 -6.31 -8.16 -20.84
C HIS A 155 -4.91 -7.52 -20.89
N ASP A 156 -4.47 -6.87 -19.82
CA ASP A 156 -3.13 -6.30 -19.73
C ASP A 156 -2.02 -7.35 -19.92
N LEU A 157 -2.18 -8.54 -19.34
CA LEU A 157 -1.25 -9.66 -19.51
C LEU A 157 -1.25 -10.17 -20.96
N ALA A 158 -2.43 -10.27 -21.57
CA ALA A 158 -2.62 -10.72 -22.93
C ALA A 158 -1.90 -9.81 -23.92
N ASP A 159 -2.08 -8.51 -23.79
CA ASP A 159 -1.43 -7.52 -24.66
C ASP A 159 0.09 -7.54 -24.47
N LYS A 160 0.55 -7.63 -23.22
CA LYS A 160 1.97 -7.59 -22.89
C LYS A 160 2.74 -8.83 -23.36
N PHE A 161 2.15 -10.01 -23.20
CA PHE A 161 2.80 -11.30 -23.49
C PHE A 161 2.28 -11.99 -24.75
N ARG A 162 1.38 -11.34 -25.50
CA ARG A 162 0.75 -11.87 -26.72
C ARG A 162 0.09 -13.23 -26.50
N LEU A 163 -0.68 -13.33 -25.42
CA LEU A 163 -1.36 -14.59 -25.05
C LEU A 163 -2.45 -14.95 -26.05
N SER A 164 -2.59 -16.23 -26.38
CA SER A 164 -3.66 -16.75 -27.24
C SER A 164 -5.02 -16.58 -26.57
N GLN A 165 -6.10 -16.46 -27.37
CA GLN A 165 -7.46 -16.33 -26.81
C GLN A 165 -7.84 -17.50 -25.90
N GLN A 166 -7.37 -18.71 -26.22
CA GLN A 166 -7.58 -19.90 -25.40
C GLN A 166 -6.96 -19.72 -24.00
N ASN A 167 -5.71 -19.28 -23.92
CA ASN A 167 -5.02 -19.10 -22.65
C ASN A 167 -5.58 -17.91 -21.86
N GLN A 168 -5.98 -16.84 -22.53
CA GLN A 168 -6.68 -15.72 -21.88
C GLN A 168 -7.99 -16.19 -21.21
N GLU A 169 -8.80 -16.97 -21.91
CA GLU A 169 -10.06 -17.46 -21.36
C GLU A 169 -9.83 -18.43 -20.20
N MET A 170 -8.85 -19.32 -20.32
CA MET A 170 -8.46 -20.21 -19.22
C MET A 170 -7.97 -19.43 -17.99
N LEU A 171 -7.19 -18.37 -18.19
CA LEU A 171 -6.77 -17.44 -17.14
C LEU A 171 -7.94 -16.80 -16.42
N ARG A 172 -8.90 -16.24 -17.18
CA ARG A 172 -10.12 -15.65 -16.59
C ARG A 172 -10.88 -16.69 -15.79
N GLN A 173 -11.10 -17.88 -16.35
CA GLN A 173 -11.86 -18.93 -15.68
C GLN A 173 -11.21 -19.37 -14.37
N ARG A 174 -9.89 -19.60 -14.35
CA ARG A 174 -9.17 -19.98 -13.14
C ARG A 174 -9.17 -18.87 -12.10
N LEU A 175 -8.91 -17.63 -12.50
CA LEU A 175 -8.88 -16.49 -11.57
C LEU A 175 -10.27 -16.18 -10.99
N ARG A 176 -11.35 -16.44 -11.74
CA ARG A 176 -12.72 -16.24 -11.26
C ARG A 176 -13.23 -17.38 -10.38
N HIS A 177 -12.70 -18.60 -10.53
CA HIS A 177 -13.16 -19.78 -9.77
C HIS A 177 -12.63 -19.87 -8.34
N MET A 178 -11.76 -18.97 -7.89
CA MET A 178 -11.27 -19.06 -6.52
C MET A 178 -12.23 -18.42 -5.54
N GLU A 179 -12.65 -19.24 -4.58
CA GLU A 179 -13.70 -18.91 -3.60
C GLU A 179 -13.31 -17.76 -2.65
N HIS A 180 -12.03 -17.42 -2.51
CA HIS A 180 -11.54 -16.38 -1.58
C HIS A 180 -10.51 -15.43 -2.19
N GLY A 181 -10.60 -15.17 -3.51
CA GLY A 181 -9.70 -14.24 -4.17
C GLY A 181 -9.83 -12.83 -3.58
N THR A 182 -8.78 -12.33 -2.92
CA THR A 182 -8.68 -10.93 -2.48
C THR A 182 -7.98 -10.08 -3.55
N TYR A 183 -8.15 -8.76 -3.50
CA TYR A 183 -7.38 -7.85 -4.35
C TYR A 183 -5.86 -8.03 -4.20
N LEU A 184 -5.39 -8.32 -2.98
CA LEU A 184 -3.98 -8.60 -2.72
C LEU A 184 -3.54 -9.90 -3.38
N TRP A 185 -4.33 -10.98 -3.21
CA TRP A 185 -4.05 -12.26 -3.86
C TRP A 185 -3.97 -12.10 -5.38
N LEU A 186 -4.94 -11.42 -5.99
CA LEU A 186 -4.97 -11.18 -7.44
C LEU A 186 -3.75 -10.39 -7.90
N HIS A 187 -3.35 -9.37 -7.13
CA HIS A 187 -2.14 -8.61 -7.40
C HIS A 187 -0.89 -9.49 -7.38
N LEU A 188 -0.70 -10.28 -6.31
CA LEU A 188 0.46 -11.16 -6.16
C LEU A 188 0.55 -12.20 -7.28
N THR A 189 -0.57 -12.85 -7.61
CA THR A 189 -0.62 -13.84 -8.70
C THR A 189 -0.35 -13.19 -10.06
N THR A 190 -0.93 -12.02 -10.34
CA THR A 190 -0.67 -11.32 -11.60
C THR A 190 0.79 -10.89 -11.73
N GLU A 191 1.42 -10.46 -10.63
CA GLU A 191 2.86 -10.14 -10.63
C GLU A 191 3.73 -11.38 -10.80
N GLU A 192 3.38 -12.51 -10.19
CA GLU A 192 4.10 -13.77 -10.38
C GLU A 192 4.05 -14.25 -11.85
N ILE A 193 2.89 -14.15 -12.49
CA ILE A 193 2.74 -14.41 -13.92
C ILE A 193 3.63 -13.47 -14.73
N ARG A 194 3.63 -12.16 -14.39
CA ARG A 194 4.48 -11.18 -15.06
C ARG A 194 5.95 -11.48 -14.92
N GLU A 195 6.41 -11.93 -13.76
CA GLU A 195 7.80 -12.32 -13.52
C GLU A 195 8.17 -13.56 -14.33
N THR A 196 7.32 -14.59 -14.29
CA THR A 196 7.54 -15.85 -15.01
C THR A 196 7.60 -15.64 -16.52
N CYS A 197 6.78 -14.73 -17.05
CA CYS A 197 6.68 -14.47 -18.48
C CYS A 197 7.65 -13.39 -18.99
N ARG A 198 8.30 -12.61 -18.12
CA ARG A 198 9.02 -11.37 -18.46
C ARG A 198 10.03 -11.53 -19.60
N ASP A 199 10.77 -12.65 -19.58
CA ASP A 199 11.89 -12.91 -20.50
C ASP A 199 11.69 -14.21 -21.31
N SER A 200 10.47 -14.76 -21.35
CA SER A 200 10.19 -16.01 -22.03
C SER A 200 9.66 -15.81 -23.44
N ILE A 201 10.24 -16.53 -24.40
CA ILE A 201 9.74 -16.64 -25.78
C ILE A 201 8.47 -17.52 -25.82
N TYR A 202 8.29 -18.39 -24.83
CA TYR A 202 7.15 -19.31 -24.69
C TYR A 202 6.17 -18.83 -23.60
N ALA A 203 6.02 -17.51 -23.45
CA ALA A 203 5.17 -16.92 -22.43
C ALA A 203 3.72 -17.46 -22.48
N ASP A 204 3.18 -17.71 -23.68
CA ASP A 204 1.84 -18.27 -23.85
C ASP A 204 1.70 -19.68 -23.25
N GLU A 205 2.72 -20.54 -23.40
CA GLU A 205 2.72 -21.88 -22.80
C GLU A 205 2.98 -21.86 -21.29
N LEU A 206 3.87 -20.97 -20.83
CA LEU A 206 4.24 -20.85 -19.42
C LEU A 206 3.11 -20.28 -18.57
N VAL A 207 2.26 -19.42 -19.14
CA VAL A 207 1.18 -18.76 -18.40
C VAL A 207 0.24 -19.78 -17.75
N VAL A 208 0.02 -20.90 -18.44
CA VAL A 208 -0.83 -22.02 -18.01
C VAL A 208 -0.32 -22.70 -16.74
N ASN A 209 1.01 -22.78 -16.61
CA ASN A 209 1.68 -23.42 -15.47
C ASN A 209 1.98 -22.41 -14.36
N SER A 210 2.04 -21.12 -14.69
CA SER A 210 2.35 -20.04 -13.73
C SER A 210 1.22 -19.72 -12.76
N LEU A 211 -0.02 -20.15 -13.05
CA LEU A 211 -1.14 -19.95 -12.16
C LEU A 211 -1.09 -20.91 -10.97
N PRO A 212 -1.18 -20.41 -9.73
CA PRO A 212 -1.37 -21.25 -8.58
C PRO A 212 -2.76 -21.91 -8.61
N THR A 213 -2.85 -23.17 -8.22
CA THR A 213 -4.12 -23.91 -8.19
C THR A 213 -4.98 -23.63 -6.96
N SER A 214 -4.36 -23.11 -5.90
CA SER A 214 -5.04 -22.68 -4.67
C SER A 214 -4.26 -21.56 -3.98
N VAL A 215 -4.83 -21.00 -2.90
CA VAL A 215 -4.13 -20.02 -2.07
C VAL A 215 -2.88 -20.64 -1.44
N GLU A 216 -2.95 -21.90 -1.02
CA GLU A 216 -1.83 -22.66 -0.46
C GLU A 216 -0.70 -22.82 -1.47
N ASP A 217 -1.00 -23.21 -2.72
CA ASP A 217 0.00 -23.30 -3.80
C ASP A 217 0.66 -21.93 -4.05
N ALA A 218 -0.13 -20.84 -4.04
CA ALA A 218 0.43 -19.49 -4.17
C ALA A 218 1.43 -19.16 -3.04
N TYR A 219 1.08 -19.48 -1.79
CA TYR A 219 2.01 -19.28 -0.66
C TYR A 219 3.23 -20.19 -0.75
N GLU A 220 3.07 -21.44 -1.16
CA GLU A 220 4.18 -22.39 -1.32
C GLU A 220 5.18 -21.88 -2.36
N ARG A 221 4.70 -21.35 -3.50
CA ARG A 221 5.55 -20.71 -4.51
C ARG A 221 6.30 -19.50 -3.96
N ILE A 222 5.62 -18.61 -3.23
CA ILE A 222 6.25 -17.45 -2.59
C ILE A 222 7.36 -17.89 -1.62
N LEU A 223 7.10 -18.91 -0.79
CA LEU A 223 8.07 -19.44 0.17
C LEU A 223 9.23 -20.16 -0.52
N ASN A 224 8.99 -20.80 -1.67
CA ASN A 224 10.02 -21.46 -2.46
C ASN A 224 10.98 -20.48 -3.15
N LYS A 225 10.61 -19.19 -3.30
CA LYS A 225 11.54 -18.13 -3.77
C LYS A 225 12.65 -17.81 -2.74
N ILE A 226 12.50 -18.24 -1.49
CA ILE A 226 13.50 -18.01 -0.45
C ILE A 226 14.71 -18.90 -0.71
N ASN A 227 15.90 -18.28 -0.76
CA ASN A 227 17.18 -18.99 -0.91
C ASN A 227 17.33 -20.08 0.16
N ASP A 228 17.82 -21.27 -0.21
CA ASP A 228 18.01 -22.40 0.71
C ASP A 228 18.81 -22.01 1.97
N LYS A 229 19.81 -21.13 1.83
CA LYS A 229 20.59 -20.62 2.97
C LYS A 229 19.76 -19.81 3.98
N GLN A 230 18.62 -19.28 3.56
CA GLN A 230 17.72 -18.46 4.35
C GLN A 230 16.44 -19.19 4.75
N LYS A 231 16.13 -20.36 4.16
CA LYS A 231 14.91 -21.14 4.46
C LYS A 231 14.77 -21.46 5.94
N ALA A 232 15.85 -21.91 6.59
CA ALA A 232 15.84 -22.21 8.03
C ALA A 232 15.52 -20.97 8.89
N LYS A 233 16.04 -19.79 8.49
CA LYS A 233 15.78 -18.51 9.15
C LYS A 233 14.33 -18.06 8.92
N ALA A 234 13.84 -18.12 7.69
CA ALA A 234 12.46 -17.76 7.36
C ALA A 234 11.46 -18.65 8.10
N HIS A 235 11.69 -19.97 8.13
CA HIS A 235 10.85 -20.91 8.86
C HIS A 235 10.78 -20.57 10.36
N LYS A 236 11.92 -20.25 11.00
CA LYS A 236 11.94 -19.80 12.40
C LYS A 236 11.16 -18.51 12.61
N ILE A 237 11.31 -17.52 11.73
CA ILE A 237 10.57 -16.26 11.81
C ILE A 237 9.05 -16.52 11.73
N LEU A 238 8.61 -17.34 10.78
CA LEU A 238 7.19 -17.68 10.62
C LEU A 238 6.65 -18.42 11.85
N LEU A 239 7.41 -19.37 12.41
CA LEU A 239 7.03 -20.05 13.66
C LEU A 239 6.91 -19.07 14.84
N ILE A 240 7.80 -18.10 14.95
CA ILE A 240 7.72 -17.06 15.99
C ILE A 240 6.48 -16.20 15.79
N ILE A 241 6.17 -15.80 14.55
CA ILE A 241 4.97 -15.01 14.22
C ILE A 241 3.70 -15.78 14.59
N VAL A 242 3.60 -17.05 14.18
CA VAL A 242 2.42 -17.90 14.42
C VAL A 242 2.28 -18.28 15.91
N GLY A 243 3.40 -18.55 16.58
CA GLY A 243 3.42 -18.94 17.99
C GLY A 243 3.34 -17.77 18.97
N ALA A 244 3.37 -16.52 18.50
CA ALA A 244 3.34 -15.37 19.38
C ALA A 244 1.95 -15.20 20.03
N PRO A 245 1.86 -15.13 21.38
CA PRO A 245 0.58 -14.97 22.08
C PRO A 245 -0.05 -13.59 21.87
N ARG A 246 0.69 -12.63 21.27
CA ARG A 246 0.26 -11.27 20.95
C ARG A 246 0.98 -10.81 19.67
N PRO A 247 0.42 -9.86 18.90
CA PRO A 247 1.08 -9.29 17.74
C PRO A 247 2.49 -8.80 18.09
N LEU A 248 3.48 -9.21 17.30
CA LEU A 248 4.87 -8.81 17.51
C LEU A 248 5.03 -7.34 17.12
N THR A 249 5.48 -6.51 18.07
CA THR A 249 5.93 -5.15 17.72
C THR A 249 7.25 -5.24 16.95
N ILE A 250 7.59 -4.25 16.11
CA ILE A 250 8.85 -4.25 15.34
C ILE A 250 10.06 -4.55 16.24
N ARG A 251 10.11 -3.96 17.45
CA ARG A 251 11.17 -4.21 18.44
C ARG A 251 11.17 -5.63 18.97
N LEU A 252 10.01 -6.15 19.39
CA LEU A 252 9.91 -7.53 19.90
C LEU A 252 10.14 -8.57 18.80
N GLY A 253 9.77 -8.24 17.56
CA GLY A 253 10.07 -9.03 16.38
C GLY A 253 11.57 -9.05 16.12
N GLU A 254 12.24 -7.89 16.08
CA GLU A 254 13.69 -7.80 15.91
C GLU A 254 14.45 -8.53 17.02
N GLU A 255 14.07 -8.33 18.28
CA GLU A 255 14.68 -8.97 19.44
C GLU A 255 14.43 -10.48 19.46
N GLY A 256 13.18 -10.90 19.24
CA GLY A 256 12.78 -12.32 19.21
C GLY A 256 13.42 -13.08 18.04
N VAL A 257 13.45 -12.46 16.86
CA VAL A 257 14.13 -13.01 15.68
C VAL A 257 15.64 -13.03 15.88
N SER A 258 16.23 -11.98 16.45
CA SER A 258 17.67 -11.95 16.78
C SER A 258 18.04 -13.04 17.78
N LEU A 259 17.26 -13.22 18.85
CA LEU A 259 17.48 -14.27 19.85
C LEU A 259 17.34 -15.67 19.27
N ALA A 260 16.30 -15.92 18.47
CA ALA A 260 16.08 -17.23 17.83
C ALA A 260 17.12 -17.57 16.75
N LEU A 261 17.71 -16.57 16.11
CA LEU A 261 18.79 -16.79 15.14
C LEU A 261 20.14 -16.97 15.82
N ARG A 262 20.37 -16.32 16.98
CA ARG A 262 21.58 -16.52 17.79
C ARG A 262 21.60 -17.89 18.46
N SER A 263 20.46 -18.40 18.93
CA SER A 263 20.39 -19.75 19.50
C SER A 263 20.68 -20.86 18.48
N SER A 264 20.67 -20.54 17.18
CA SER A 264 21.02 -21.48 16.11
C SER A 264 22.53 -21.64 15.91
N ILE A 265 23.32 -20.70 16.40
CA ILE A 265 24.79 -20.72 16.31
C ILE A 265 25.40 -21.56 17.45
N LEU A 266 24.63 -21.83 18.52
CA LEU A 266 25.10 -22.55 19.72
C LEU A 266 24.81 -24.05 19.70
N PHE A 267 24.29 -24.61 18.59
CA PHE A 267 23.99 -26.04 18.43
C PHE A 267 24.69 -26.68 17.19
N GLU A 268 25.70 -26.00 16.62
CA GLU A 268 26.56 -26.53 15.55
C GLU A 268 28.05 -26.63 15.98
N GLU A 269 28.30 -26.96 17.25
CA GLU A 269 29.61 -27.49 17.72
C GLU A 269 29.46 -28.85 18.38
#